data_AF-A0A4S2AF04-F1
#
_entry.id   AF-A0A4S2AF04-F1
#
_cell.length_a   1.000
_cell.length_b   1.000
_cell.length_c   1.000
_cell.angle_alpha   90.00
_cell.angle_beta   90.00
_cell.angle_gamma   90.00
#
_symmetry.space_group_name_H-M   'P 1'
#
loop_
_entity.id
_entity.type
_entity.pdbx_description
1 polymer ?
#
loop_
_entity_poly.entity_id
_entity_poly.type
_entity_poly.pdbx_seq_one_letter_code
_entity_poly.pdbx_strand_id
1 'polypeptide(L)'
;MVDLILDFNLYLCEKFGYRNSCSVMQNANGFCVNISERDLDCYIRFWEYSCGRGNFPDWSIIIVRSNFKKNQEESLKDLARFFKEYMPRYGYKYLCTEDDDHEYYQTLGLKCIMDGFCPNYALALKDLNV
;
A
#
# COMPACT_ATOMS: atom_id res chain seq x y z
N MET A 1 6.93 7.88 -11.69
CA MET A 1 6.14 6.65 -11.89
C MET A 1 7.01 5.46 -12.30
N VAL A 2 7.73 5.50 -13.43
CA VAL A 2 8.55 4.36 -13.91
C VAL A 2 9.58 3.91 -12.86
N ASP A 3 10.31 4.85 -12.27
CA ASP A 3 11.33 4.53 -11.26
C ASP A 3 10.74 3.87 -10.01
N LEU A 4 9.57 4.35 -9.53
CA LEU A 4 8.87 3.73 -8.40
C LEU A 4 8.49 2.27 -8.69
N ILE A 5 7.97 2.00 -9.90
CA ILE A 5 7.59 0.64 -10.28
C ILE A 5 8.83 -0.27 -10.39
N LEU A 6 9.97 0.26 -10.85
CA LEU A 6 11.23 -0.48 -10.87
C LEU A 6 11.72 -0.80 -9.45
N ASP A 7 11.73 0.18 -8.56
CA ASP A 7 12.10 -0.02 -7.15
C ASP A 7 11.17 -1.01 -6.45
N PHE A 8 9.87 -0.95 -6.74
CA PHE A 8 8.92 -1.87 -6.13
C PHE A 8 9.08 -3.29 -6.68
N ASN A 9 9.32 -3.46 -7.98
CA ASN A 9 9.67 -4.77 -8.55
C ASN A 9 10.99 -5.30 -7.98
N LEU A 10 11.98 -4.44 -7.73
CA LEU A 10 13.23 -4.83 -7.09
C LEU A 10 12.97 -5.35 -5.67
N TYR A 11 12.18 -4.64 -4.87
CA TYR A 11 11.76 -5.10 -3.55
C TYR A 11 11.09 -6.48 -3.61
N LEU A 12 10.15 -6.69 -4.55
CA LEU A 12 9.48 -7.98 -4.72
C LEU A 12 10.46 -9.09 -5.12
N CYS A 13 11.45 -8.77 -5.97
CA CYS A 13 12.48 -9.72 -6.37
C CYS A 13 13.39 -10.09 -5.20
N GLU A 14 13.81 -9.13 -4.38
CA GLU A 14 14.71 -9.36 -3.25
C GLU A 14 14.02 -10.12 -2.11
N LYS A 15 12.77 -9.76 -1.80
CA LYS A 15 12.03 -10.38 -0.69
C LYS A 15 11.37 -11.70 -1.05
N PHE A 16 10.86 -11.84 -2.27
CA PHE A 16 10.01 -12.97 -2.66
C PHE A 16 10.49 -13.71 -3.92
N GLY A 17 11.54 -13.22 -4.60
CA GLY A 17 12.04 -13.82 -5.85
C GLY A 17 11.18 -13.53 -7.08
N TYR A 18 10.15 -12.69 -6.96
CA TYR A 18 9.21 -12.36 -8.03
C TYR A 18 9.76 -11.23 -8.90
N ARG A 19 9.82 -11.46 -10.23
CA ARG A 19 10.41 -10.51 -11.20
C ARG A 19 9.33 -9.96 -12.11
N ASN A 20 9.26 -8.63 -12.21
CA ASN A 20 8.33 -7.92 -13.09
C ASN A 20 6.86 -8.32 -12.88
N SER A 21 6.48 -8.58 -11.63
CA SER A 21 5.15 -9.08 -11.25
C SER A 21 4.09 -7.98 -11.09
N CYS A 22 4.52 -6.70 -11.10
CA CYS A 22 3.61 -5.58 -11.02
C CYS A 22 2.85 -5.37 -12.35
N SER A 23 1.55 -5.61 -12.34
CA SER A 23 0.64 -5.10 -13.38
C SER A 23 0.14 -3.70 -13.00
N VAL A 24 0.36 -2.71 -13.87
CA VAL A 24 0.09 -1.30 -13.57
C VAL A 24 -1.07 -0.77 -14.39
N MET A 25 -2.01 -0.08 -13.74
CA MET A 25 -3.13 0.60 -14.37
C MET A 25 -3.18 2.06 -13.92
N GLN A 26 -3.07 3.01 -14.85
CA GLN A 26 -3.22 4.44 -14.54
C GLN A 26 -4.70 4.81 -14.37
N ASN A 27 -4.95 5.82 -13.53
CA ASN A 27 -6.27 6.40 -13.34
C ASN A 27 -6.14 7.91 -13.04
N ALA A 28 -7.27 8.61 -12.92
CA ALA A 28 -7.29 10.06 -12.71
C ALA A 28 -6.66 10.52 -11.38
N ASN A 29 -6.56 9.63 -10.39
CA ASN A 29 -6.03 9.91 -9.06
C ASN A 29 -4.55 9.53 -8.93
N GLY A 30 -3.98 8.80 -9.90
CA GLY A 30 -2.63 8.25 -9.88
C GLY A 30 -2.57 6.92 -10.63
N PHE A 31 -2.18 5.84 -9.96
CA PHE A 31 -2.15 4.50 -10.56
C PHE A 31 -2.43 3.39 -9.54
N CYS A 32 -2.68 2.19 -10.04
CA CYS A 32 -2.84 0.98 -9.25
C CYS A 32 -1.78 -0.04 -9.66
N VAL A 33 -1.34 -0.83 -8.69
CA VAL A 33 -0.49 -2.00 -8.88
C VAL A 33 -1.26 -3.24 -8.43
N ASN A 34 -1.38 -4.21 -9.32
CA ASN A 34 -1.89 -5.54 -9.03
C ASN A 34 -0.76 -6.56 -9.16
N ILE A 35 -0.59 -7.38 -8.13
CA ILE A 35 0.38 -8.48 -8.07
C ILE A 35 -0.44 -9.73 -7.77
N SER A 36 -0.32 -10.73 -8.63
CA SER A 36 -0.99 -12.01 -8.46
C SER A 36 0.01 -13.13 -8.73
N GLU A 37 0.71 -13.49 -7.67
CA GLU A 37 1.75 -14.51 -7.66
C GLU A 37 1.36 -15.67 -6.76
N ARG A 38 2.11 -16.78 -6.83
CA ARG A 38 1.76 -18.03 -6.12
C ARG A 38 1.52 -17.81 -4.62
N ASP A 39 2.37 -17.06 -3.95
CA ASP A 39 2.33 -16.86 -2.50
C ASP A 39 2.01 -15.41 -2.09
N LEU A 40 1.73 -14.54 -3.05
CA LEU A 40 1.45 -13.13 -2.84
C LEU A 40 0.34 -12.65 -3.77
N ASP A 41 -0.74 -12.17 -3.19
CA ASP A 41 -1.82 -11.51 -3.92
C ASP A 41 -2.04 -10.12 -3.31
N CYS A 42 -1.56 -9.08 -4.00
CA CYS A 42 -1.68 -7.68 -3.58
C CYS A 42 -2.38 -6.80 -4.61
N TYR A 43 -3.20 -5.87 -4.13
CA TYR A 43 -3.74 -4.76 -4.91
C TYR A 43 -3.57 -3.46 -4.13
N ILE A 44 -2.77 -2.54 -4.69
CA ILE A 44 -2.35 -1.31 -4.02
C ILE A 44 -2.61 -0.13 -4.95
N ARG A 45 -3.18 0.95 -4.42
CA ARG A 45 -3.37 2.21 -5.15
C ARG A 45 -2.36 3.23 -4.67
N PHE A 46 -1.75 3.91 -5.63
CA PHE A 46 -0.82 5.00 -5.42
C PHE A 46 -1.51 6.28 -5.90
N TRP A 47 -2.18 6.97 -4.99
CA TRP A 47 -2.95 8.17 -5.29
C TRP A 47 -2.15 9.43 -4.97
N GLU A 48 -1.98 10.29 -5.97
CA GLU A 48 -1.36 11.61 -5.82
C GLU A 48 -2.40 12.63 -5.35
N TYR A 49 -3.65 12.53 -5.85
CA TYR A 49 -4.75 13.40 -5.48
C TYR A 49 -6.00 12.57 -5.14
N SER A 50 -6.61 12.81 -3.98
CA SER A 50 -7.77 12.02 -3.52
C SER A 50 -9.12 12.61 -3.90
N CYS A 51 -9.18 13.92 -4.20
CA CYS A 51 -10.43 14.68 -4.35
C CYS A 51 -11.39 14.55 -3.14
N GLY A 52 -10.89 14.25 -1.94
CA GLY A 52 -11.72 13.96 -0.77
C GLY A 52 -12.43 12.60 -0.79
N ARG A 53 -12.16 11.73 -1.78
CA ARG A 53 -12.73 10.38 -1.84
C ARG A 53 -12.23 9.55 -0.66
N GLY A 54 -13.17 8.91 0.04
CA GLY A 54 -12.85 8.04 1.18
C GLY A 54 -12.20 8.76 2.36
N ASN A 55 -12.21 10.10 2.39
CA ASN A 55 -11.43 10.95 3.29
C ASN A 55 -9.91 10.70 3.26
N PHE A 56 -9.40 10.04 2.21
CA PHE A 56 -7.97 9.79 2.06
C PHE A 56 -7.22 11.11 1.85
N PRO A 57 -6.05 11.30 2.49
CA PRO A 57 -5.16 12.41 2.16
C PRO A 57 -4.64 12.30 0.71
N ASP A 58 -4.20 13.43 0.14
CA ASP A 58 -3.37 13.40 -1.06
C ASP A 58 -2.04 12.70 -0.77
N TRP A 59 -1.39 12.18 -1.82
CA TRP A 59 -0.13 11.43 -1.71
C TRP A 59 -0.24 10.17 -0.83
N SER A 60 -1.30 9.38 -1.05
CA SER A 60 -1.63 8.18 -0.29
C SER A 60 -1.24 6.89 -1.02
N ILE A 61 -0.71 5.94 -0.27
CA ILE A 61 -0.54 4.54 -0.66
C ILE A 61 -1.67 3.77 0.03
N ILE A 62 -2.61 3.25 -0.75
CA ILE A 62 -3.81 2.58 -0.24
C ILE A 62 -3.68 1.08 -0.51
N ILE A 63 -3.47 0.31 0.55
CA ILE A 63 -3.53 -1.15 0.49
C ILE A 63 -5.00 -1.54 0.46
N VAL A 64 -5.46 -2.03 -0.69
CA VAL A 64 -6.83 -2.54 -0.86
C VAL A 64 -6.87 -4.04 -0.55
N ARG A 65 -5.81 -4.75 -0.94
CA ARG A 65 -5.64 -6.18 -0.67
C ARG A 65 -4.16 -6.48 -0.50
N SER A 66 -3.81 -7.26 0.52
CA SER A 66 -2.44 -7.71 0.73
C SER A 66 -2.44 -9.08 1.40
N ASN A 67 -2.54 -10.13 0.59
CA ASN A 67 -2.59 -11.52 1.06
C ASN A 67 -1.24 -12.22 0.81
N PHE A 68 -0.47 -12.40 1.87
CA PHE A 68 0.73 -13.22 1.91
C PHE A 68 0.38 -14.60 2.48
N LYS A 69 0.65 -15.67 1.71
CA LYS A 69 0.31 -17.04 2.15
C LYS A 69 1.08 -17.51 3.38
N LYS A 70 2.21 -16.88 3.69
CA LYS A 70 3.07 -17.21 4.84
C LYS A 70 3.43 -15.91 5.55
N ASN A 71 3.51 -15.96 6.88
CA ASN A 71 3.95 -14.85 7.74
C ASN A 71 3.21 -13.55 7.41
N GLN A 72 1.88 -13.59 7.31
CA GLN A 72 1.03 -12.47 6.89
C GLN A 72 1.35 -11.16 7.62
N GLU A 73 1.36 -11.18 8.95
CA GLU A 73 1.59 -9.99 9.76
C GLU A 73 3.00 -9.41 9.59
N GLU A 74 4.02 -10.26 9.60
CA GLU A 74 5.42 -9.86 9.43
C GLU A 74 5.68 -9.31 8.02
N SER A 75 5.16 -9.98 6.99
CA SER A 75 5.30 -9.56 5.59
C SER A 75 4.59 -8.24 5.32
N LEU A 76 3.43 -8.03 5.96
CA LEU A 76 2.70 -6.76 5.88
C LEU A 76 3.47 -5.62 6.56
N LYS A 77 4.08 -5.87 7.73
CA LYS A 77 4.95 -4.89 8.40
C LYS A 77 6.19 -4.57 7.58
N ASP A 78 6.81 -5.58 6.96
CA ASP A 78 7.95 -5.39 6.05
C ASP A 78 7.58 -4.56 4.81
N LEU A 79 6.42 -4.81 4.22
CA LEU A 79 5.89 -4.01 3.12
C LEU A 79 5.65 -2.55 3.54
N ALA A 80 5.06 -2.34 4.73
CA ALA A 80 4.86 -1.00 5.28
C ALA A 80 6.19 -0.29 5.58
N ARG A 81 7.21 -1.01 6.05
CA ARG A 81 8.56 -0.46 6.26
C ARG A 81 9.20 -0.04 4.95
N PHE A 82 9.10 -0.86 3.90
CA PHE A 82 9.54 -0.47 2.56
C PHE A 82 8.84 0.83 2.10
N PHE A 83 7.52 0.93 2.29
CA PHE A 83 6.81 2.16 1.94
C PHE A 83 7.30 3.37 2.73
N LYS A 84 7.48 3.22 4.04
CA LYS A 84 7.98 4.27 4.93
C LYS A 84 9.36 4.78 4.51
N GLU A 85 10.27 3.90 4.11
CA GLU A 85 11.65 4.26 3.81
C GLU A 85 11.86 4.79 2.39
N TYR A 86 11.15 4.23 1.40
CA TYR A 86 11.41 4.51 -0.02
C TYR A 86 10.40 5.46 -0.66
N MET A 87 9.12 5.36 -0.31
CA MET A 87 8.06 6.08 -1.01
C MET A 87 8.06 7.61 -0.79
N PRO A 88 8.60 8.16 0.32
CA PRO A 88 8.77 9.61 0.44
C PRO A 88 9.64 10.22 -0.67
N ARG A 89 10.55 9.47 -1.29
CA ARG A 89 11.36 9.93 -2.44
C ARG A 89 10.50 10.26 -3.67
N TYR A 90 9.33 9.63 -3.75
CA TYR A 90 8.34 9.81 -4.82
C TYR A 90 7.19 10.74 -4.42
N GLY A 91 7.27 11.36 -3.24
CA GLY A 91 6.26 12.31 -2.75
C GLY A 91 5.13 11.71 -1.93
N TYR A 92 5.02 10.37 -1.82
CA TYR A 92 4.00 9.71 -0.99
C TYR A 92 4.25 9.95 0.49
N LYS A 93 3.17 10.21 1.23
CA LYS A 93 3.22 10.69 2.62
C LYS A 93 2.38 9.86 3.58
N TYR A 94 1.36 9.15 3.08
CA TYR A 94 0.41 8.43 3.92
C TYR A 94 0.32 6.97 3.49
N LEU A 95 0.21 6.08 4.47
CA LEU A 95 -0.20 4.70 4.27
C LEU A 95 -1.65 4.57 4.72
N CYS A 96 -2.46 3.92 3.90
CA CYS A 96 -3.88 3.80 4.08
C CYS A 96 -4.36 2.37 3.80
N THR A 97 -5.51 2.03 4.37
CA THR A 97 -6.28 0.83 4.01
C THR A 97 -7.72 1.24 3.70
N GLU A 98 -8.33 0.55 2.74
CA GLU A 98 -9.71 0.77 2.31
C GLU A 98 -10.54 -0.47 2.64
N ASP A 99 -11.73 -0.28 3.22
CA ASP A 99 -12.70 -1.35 3.49
C ASP A 99 -12.03 -2.57 4.16
N ASP A 100 -11.28 -2.27 5.22
CA ASP A 100 -10.24 -3.16 5.75
C ASP A 100 -10.81 -4.27 6.66
N ASP A 101 -11.63 -5.13 6.07
CA ASP A 101 -12.14 -6.37 6.67
C ASP A 101 -11.03 -7.35 7.08
N HIS A 102 -9.80 -7.11 6.61
CA HIS A 102 -8.63 -7.94 6.86
C HIS A 102 -7.79 -7.46 8.06
N GLU A 103 -8.26 -6.41 8.76
CA GLU A 103 -7.64 -5.85 9.96
C GLU A 103 -6.17 -5.41 9.75
N TYR A 104 -5.79 -5.04 8.52
CA TYR A 104 -4.44 -4.53 8.24
C TYR A 104 -4.13 -3.28 9.08
N TYR A 105 -5.14 -2.45 9.31
CA TYR A 105 -5.05 -1.23 10.12
C TYR A 105 -4.62 -1.53 11.55
N GLN A 106 -5.04 -2.65 12.16
CA GLN A 106 -4.64 -3.04 13.51
C GLN A 106 -3.16 -3.43 13.52
N THR A 107 -2.77 -4.27 12.56
CA THR A 107 -1.37 -4.72 12.39
C THR A 107 -0.41 -3.54 12.18
N LEU A 108 -0.84 -2.54 11.42
CA LEU A 108 -0.04 -1.38 11.02
C LEU A 108 -0.23 -0.16 11.93
N GLY A 109 -1.13 -0.22 12.92
CA GLY A 109 -1.44 0.89 13.82
C GLY A 109 -2.06 2.10 13.13
N LEU A 110 -2.83 1.92 12.04
CA LEU A 110 -3.47 3.00 11.31
C LEU A 110 -4.68 3.54 12.08
N LYS A 111 -5.03 4.81 11.85
CA LYS A 111 -6.16 5.48 12.51
C LYS A 111 -7.34 5.58 11.58
N CYS A 112 -8.55 5.37 12.09
CA CYS A 112 -9.78 5.56 11.32
C CYS A 112 -9.86 7.02 10.85
N ILE A 113 -10.07 7.21 9.54
CA ILE A 113 -10.24 8.52 8.90
C ILE A 113 -11.63 8.67 8.29
N MET A 114 -12.32 7.58 8.00
CA MET A 114 -13.70 7.57 7.57
C MET A 114 -14.41 6.42 8.26
N ASP A 115 -15.43 6.73 9.05
CA ASP A 115 -16.24 5.76 9.76
C ASP A 115 -17.51 5.41 8.96
N GLY A 116 -18.10 4.24 9.20
CA GLY A 116 -19.30 3.76 8.50
C GLY A 116 -19.19 2.31 8.02
N PHE A 117 -20.00 1.97 7.01
CA PHE A 117 -20.10 0.59 6.49
C PHE A 117 -18.81 0.08 5.84
N CYS A 118 -18.06 0.96 5.17
CA CYS A 118 -16.74 0.65 4.59
C CYS A 118 -15.71 1.62 5.19
N PRO A 119 -15.15 1.32 6.39
CA PRO A 119 -14.25 2.23 7.06
C PRO A 119 -12.91 2.32 6.34
N ASN A 120 -12.31 3.52 6.37
CA ASN A 120 -10.97 3.75 5.84
C ASN A 120 -10.03 4.18 6.96
N TYR A 121 -8.77 3.75 6.85
CA TYR A 121 -7.75 4.04 7.84
C TYR A 121 -6.54 4.68 7.17
N ALA A 122 -5.86 5.57 7.89
CA ALA A 122 -4.63 6.17 7.43
C ALA A 122 -3.69 6.55 8.57
N LEU A 123 -2.41 6.61 8.24
CA LEU A 123 -1.39 7.24 9.07
C LEU A 123 -0.31 7.83 8.17
N ALA A 124 0.33 8.92 8.62
CA ALA A 124 1.50 9.43 7.91
C ALA A 124 2.65 8.42 8.01
N LEU A 125 3.39 8.22 6.91
CA LEU A 125 4.49 7.26 6.84
C LEU A 125 5.53 7.46 7.94
N LYS A 126 5.86 8.73 8.24
CA LYS A 126 6.78 9.12 9.31
C LYS A 126 6.35 8.68 10.71
N ASP A 127 5.05 8.48 10.91
CA ASP A 127 4.45 8.16 12.21
C ASP A 127 4.15 6.65 12.35
N LEU A 128 4.40 5.84 11.31
CA LEU A 128 4.25 4.38 11.38
C LEU A 128 5.23 3.76 12.38
N ASN A 129 4.74 2.87 13.23
CA ASN A 129 5.52 2.14 14.23
C ASN A 129 5.88 0.72 13.73
N VAL A 130 6.60 0.66 12.59
CA VAL A 130 7.11 -0.55 11.94
C VAL A 130 8.60 -0.44 11.62
#